data_AF-A0A524JEJ0-F1
#
_entry.id   AF-A0A524JEJ0-F1
#
_cell.length_a   1.000
_cell.length_b   1.000
_cell.length_c   1.000
_cell.angle_alpha   90.00
_cell.angle_beta   90.00
_cell.angle_gamma   90.00
#
_symmetry.space_group_name_H-M   'P 1'
#
loop_
_entity.id
_entity.type
_entity.pdbx_description
1 polymer ?
#
loop_
_entity_poly.entity_id
_entity_poly.type
_entity_poly.pdbx_seq_one_letter_code
_entity_poly.pdbx_strand_id
1 'polypeptide(L)'
;MITFTIDNKKVSAKEGATVFEVAREYGIEIPHLCYHKDMEPYGGCRLCMVEITENGFTRLHPSCAFPVKNNIIVKTDTERLRKGRKMIAELLLARCPDVDIVKNLAEFLGVNETRFKKMDSDCVLCGQCVRVCRNVAKVGAIDFINRGKNRYVGTPFDLPSDDCIGCGSCHYVCPTGSMNMEYENVLRWRNLPGTLRKCRYMRMGFISHKMCPNNYQCWNCELDQRMEDLAKTHPIFMLKHSRSEEKETIGHFEIRFDRFYHEGHVWVKRINGLMRLGIDDFTRQILGTVSDMRLPFIDTVLEPEDTLFEIFGNERTLLMYAPLGGKIININPDILDNPSLVSMAPYERGWILTVEPLDIPRASRELLSGRSAKEWLKLESHKFHEFIKKETGTDLPFDKPIPKDFAKTVSKDTWKKIHKIFFIRKKKKNNVKLFRIEDIP
;
A
#
# COMPACT_ATOMS: atom_id res chain seq x y z
N MET A 1 25.95 13.69 -1.90
CA MET A 1 25.24 14.99 -1.92
C MET A 1 25.12 15.43 -3.34
N ILE A 2 23.95 15.95 -3.72
CA ILE A 2 23.68 16.49 -5.05
C ILE A 2 23.81 18.01 -4.99
N THR A 3 24.49 18.62 -5.96
CA THR A 3 24.66 20.08 -6.03
C THR A 3 24.06 20.64 -7.31
N PHE A 4 23.29 21.71 -7.17
CA PHE A 4 22.60 22.38 -8.28
C PHE A 4 22.35 23.86 -7.95
N THR A 5 21.75 24.60 -8.88
CA THR A 5 21.51 26.04 -8.72
C THR A 5 20.01 26.34 -8.69
N ILE A 6 19.54 27.14 -7.72
CA ILE A 6 18.18 27.69 -7.67
C ILE A 6 18.30 29.22 -7.60
N ASP A 7 17.71 29.94 -8.58
CA ASP A 7 17.69 31.41 -8.61
C ASP A 7 19.07 32.05 -8.36
N ASN A 8 20.08 31.54 -9.09
CA ASN A 8 21.51 31.92 -8.99
C ASN A 8 22.21 31.54 -7.66
N LYS A 9 21.55 30.85 -6.73
CA LYS A 9 22.15 30.33 -5.51
C LYS A 9 22.55 28.87 -5.70
N LYS A 10 23.79 28.53 -5.36
CA LYS A 10 24.27 27.15 -5.34
C LYS A 10 23.77 26.45 -4.07
N VAL A 11 23.06 25.35 -4.22
CA VAL A 11 22.44 24.59 -3.13
C VAL A 11 22.93 23.15 -3.13
N SER A 12 22.89 22.51 -1.96
CA SER A 12 23.21 21.10 -1.78
C SER A 12 22.04 20.36 -1.15
N ALA A 13 21.84 19.11 -1.57
CA ALA A 13 20.73 18.30 -1.12
C ALA A 13 21.13 16.82 -0.98
N LYS A 14 20.34 16.10 -0.16
CA LYS A 14 20.40 14.64 -0.10
C LYS A 14 19.79 14.03 -1.36
N GLU A 15 20.27 12.85 -1.71
CA GLU A 15 19.70 12.08 -2.81
C GLU A 15 18.25 11.70 -2.49
N GLY A 16 17.37 11.77 -3.50
CA GLY A 16 15.93 11.52 -3.34
C GLY A 16 15.08 12.72 -2.94
N ALA A 17 15.67 13.85 -2.52
CA ALA A 17 14.93 15.07 -2.24
C ALA A 17 14.32 15.68 -3.51
N THR A 18 13.19 16.37 -3.36
CA THR A 18 12.56 17.13 -4.45
C THR A 18 13.06 18.56 -4.50
N VAL A 19 12.96 19.20 -5.67
CA VAL A 19 13.31 20.63 -5.83
C VAL A 19 12.52 21.51 -4.87
N PHE A 20 11.25 21.18 -4.61
CA PHE A 20 10.38 21.92 -3.68
C PHE A 20 10.86 21.86 -2.22
N GLU A 21 11.28 20.69 -1.75
CA GLU A 21 11.78 20.51 -0.39
C GLU A 21 13.06 21.32 -0.17
N VAL A 22 13.99 21.24 -1.13
CA VAL A 22 15.25 22.00 -1.07
C VAL A 22 14.98 23.49 -1.17
N ALA A 23 14.09 23.95 -2.06
CA ALA A 23 13.72 25.36 -2.13
C ALA A 23 13.23 25.89 -0.77
N ARG A 24 12.37 25.13 -0.07
CA ARG A 24 11.89 25.50 1.27
C ARG A 24 12.99 25.54 2.33
N GLU A 25 13.92 24.58 2.33
CA GLU A 25 15.06 24.56 3.25
C GLU A 25 15.93 25.81 3.11
N TYR A 26 16.04 26.35 1.90
CA TYR A 26 16.80 27.57 1.59
C TYR A 26 15.95 28.86 1.63
N GLY A 27 14.72 28.79 2.17
CA GLY A 27 13.84 29.95 2.33
C GLY A 27 13.25 30.50 1.02
N ILE A 28 13.22 29.70 -0.04
CA ILE A 28 12.62 30.05 -1.33
C ILE A 28 11.17 29.59 -1.33
N GLU A 29 10.25 30.54 -1.34
CA GLU A 29 8.82 30.25 -1.29
C GLU A 29 8.28 29.91 -2.69
N ILE A 30 7.69 28.72 -2.82
CA ILE A 30 7.03 28.26 -4.04
C ILE A 30 5.53 28.02 -3.74
N PRO A 31 4.60 28.65 -4.50
CA PRO A 31 3.17 28.48 -4.29
C PRO A 31 2.71 27.03 -4.45
N HIS A 32 1.83 26.56 -3.58
CA HIS A 32 1.34 25.18 -3.58
C HIS A 32 -0.03 25.07 -2.89
N LEU A 33 -0.81 24.05 -3.29
CA LEU A 33 -2.07 23.66 -2.62
C LEU A 33 -2.22 22.16 -2.42
N CYS A 34 -1.59 21.32 -3.24
CA CYS A 34 -1.74 19.86 -3.18
C CYS A 34 -0.56 19.14 -2.53
N TYR A 35 0.44 19.88 -2.04
CA TYR A 35 1.61 19.31 -1.37
C TYR A 35 1.33 19.14 0.12
N HIS A 36 1.72 17.99 0.67
CA HIS A 36 1.73 17.71 2.10
C HIS A 36 3.00 16.90 2.40
N LYS A 37 3.76 17.29 3.42
CA LYS A 37 5.09 16.70 3.73
C LYS A 37 5.02 15.19 4.04
N ASP A 38 3.93 14.75 4.65
CA ASP A 38 3.73 13.35 5.06
C ASP A 38 3.01 12.51 3.99
N MET A 39 3.01 12.97 2.73
CA MET A 39 2.43 12.23 1.59
C MET A 39 3.37 12.29 0.39
N GLU A 40 3.20 11.35 -0.54
CA GLU A 40 3.98 11.33 -1.77
C GLU A 40 3.83 12.63 -2.61
N PRO A 41 4.74 12.89 -3.54
CA PRO A 41 4.52 13.92 -4.56
C PRO A 41 3.28 13.66 -5.42
N TYR A 42 2.54 14.72 -5.78
CA TYR A 42 1.38 14.62 -6.68
C TYR A 42 1.48 15.50 -7.92
N GLY A 43 1.88 16.77 -7.75
CA GLY A 43 1.99 17.72 -8.86
C GLY A 43 0.66 18.10 -9.52
N GLY A 44 -0.49 17.81 -8.89
CA GLY A 44 -1.82 18.04 -9.47
C GLY A 44 -2.21 19.51 -9.63
N CYS A 45 -1.92 20.36 -8.63
CA CYS A 45 -2.35 21.78 -8.65
C CYS A 45 -1.53 22.67 -9.59
N ARG A 46 -0.34 22.23 -10.03
CA ARG A 46 0.57 22.97 -10.94
C ARG A 46 1.00 24.39 -10.49
N LEU A 47 0.71 24.81 -9.26
CA LEU A 47 1.21 26.08 -8.72
C LEU A 47 2.73 26.07 -8.51
N CYS A 48 3.28 24.90 -8.17
CA CYS A 48 4.70 24.69 -7.90
C CYS A 48 5.56 24.51 -9.16
N MET A 49 5.07 24.92 -10.33
CA MET A 49 5.84 24.81 -11.56
C MET A 49 7.09 25.70 -11.48
N VAL A 50 8.21 25.15 -11.95
CA VAL A 50 9.52 25.80 -12.06
C VAL A 50 10.12 25.51 -13.42
N GLU A 51 11.02 26.37 -13.87
CA GLU A 51 11.82 26.12 -15.08
C GLU A 51 13.10 25.42 -14.67
N ILE A 52 13.36 24.25 -15.28
CA ILE A 52 14.56 23.47 -15.05
C ILE A 52 15.31 23.37 -16.37
N THR A 53 16.57 23.81 -16.36
CA THR A 53 17.52 23.64 -17.45
C THR A 53 18.44 22.46 -17.14
N GLU A 54 18.42 21.44 -18.00
CA GLU A 54 19.27 20.26 -17.95
C GLU A 54 19.87 20.05 -19.34
N ASN A 55 21.20 19.92 -19.44
CA ASN A 55 21.92 19.71 -20.71
C ASN A 55 21.55 20.73 -21.81
N GLY A 56 21.36 21.99 -21.45
CA GLY A 56 20.98 23.07 -22.38
C GLY A 56 19.49 23.14 -22.73
N PHE A 57 18.68 22.17 -22.31
CA PHE A 57 17.23 22.17 -22.57
C PHE A 57 16.46 22.67 -21.35
N THR A 58 15.60 23.66 -21.55
CA THR A 58 14.74 24.21 -20.48
C THR A 58 13.32 23.70 -20.60
N ARG A 59 12.79 23.11 -19.53
CA ARG A 59 11.42 22.58 -19.46
C ARG A 59 10.73 23.01 -18.17
N LEU A 60 9.41 23.05 -18.20
CA LEU A 60 8.59 23.29 -17.03
C LEU A 60 8.32 21.99 -16.29
N HIS A 61 8.62 21.95 -15.00
CA HIS A 61 8.40 20.80 -14.14
C HIS A 61 7.72 21.20 -12.83
N PRO A 62 6.85 20.36 -12.25
CA PRO A 62 6.34 20.57 -10.90
C PRO A 62 7.48 20.32 -9.90
N SER A 63 7.91 21.34 -9.16
CA SER A 63 9.03 21.21 -8.23
C SER A 63 8.76 20.19 -7.13
N CYS A 64 7.49 19.99 -6.75
CA CYS A 64 7.10 19.05 -5.71
C CYS A 64 7.29 17.58 -6.09
N ALA A 65 7.48 17.25 -7.37
CA ALA A 65 7.63 15.88 -7.86
C ALA A 65 8.89 15.67 -8.71
N PHE A 66 9.70 16.71 -8.89
CA PHE A 66 10.96 16.60 -9.62
C PHE A 66 12.09 16.29 -8.64
N PRO A 67 12.73 15.11 -8.73
CA PRO A 67 13.89 14.78 -7.89
C PRO A 67 15.08 15.65 -8.28
N VAL A 68 15.86 16.10 -7.30
CA VAL A 68 17.06 16.89 -7.57
C VAL A 68 18.08 16.06 -8.34
N LYS A 69 18.80 16.72 -9.26
CA LYS A 69 19.88 16.12 -10.06
C LYS A 69 21.09 17.04 -10.04
N ASN A 70 22.28 16.49 -10.31
CA ASN A 70 23.49 17.30 -10.39
C ASN A 70 23.44 18.25 -11.58
N ASN A 71 23.97 19.45 -11.40
CA ASN A 71 24.20 20.44 -12.45
C ASN A 71 22.93 20.95 -13.17
N ILE A 72 21.75 20.78 -12.58
CA ILE A 72 20.54 21.45 -13.07
C ILE A 72 20.51 22.92 -12.64
N ILE A 73 19.88 23.76 -13.44
CA ILE A 73 19.60 25.15 -13.09
C ILE A 73 18.09 25.32 -12.98
N VAL A 74 17.63 25.74 -11.80
CA VAL A 74 16.22 25.95 -11.50
C VAL A 74 15.96 27.45 -11.40
N LYS A 75 14.92 27.92 -12.10
CA LYS A 75 14.36 29.26 -11.92
C LYS A 75 12.94 29.13 -11.36
N THR A 76 12.68 29.81 -10.26
CA THR A 76 11.38 29.72 -9.56
C THR A 76 10.45 30.90 -9.86
N ASP A 77 10.98 31.99 -10.42
CA ASP A 77 10.24 33.22 -10.67
C ASP A 77 10.59 33.88 -12.02
N THR A 78 10.07 33.31 -13.11
CA THR A 78 10.17 33.87 -14.47
C THR A 78 8.83 34.46 -14.91
N GLU A 79 8.84 35.33 -15.92
CA GLU A 79 7.60 35.87 -16.49
C GLU A 79 6.64 34.77 -16.96
N ARG A 80 7.17 33.71 -17.56
CA ARG A 80 6.39 32.53 -17.99
C ARG A 80 5.73 31.82 -16.80
N LEU A 81 6.46 31.64 -15.69
CA LEU A 81 5.92 31.06 -14.46
C LEU A 81 4.85 31.94 -13.82
N ARG A 82 5.09 33.26 -13.74
CA ARG A 82 4.12 34.23 -13.21
C ARG A 82 2.81 34.20 -14.00
N LYS A 83 2.86 34.22 -15.34
CA LYS A 83 1.67 34.11 -16.21
C LYS A 83 0.92 32.80 -15.98
N GLY A 84 1.65 31.68 -15.89
CA GLY A 84 1.05 30.36 -15.63
C GLY A 84 0.37 30.27 -14.26
N ARG A 85 1.02 30.77 -13.20
CA ARG A 85 0.47 30.79 -11.84
C ARG A 85 -0.77 31.69 -11.73
N LYS A 86 -0.75 32.88 -12.36
CA LYS A 86 -1.94 33.75 -12.43
C LYS A 86 -3.13 33.07 -13.10
N MET A 87 -2.90 32.39 -14.24
CA MET A 87 -3.95 31.62 -14.92
C MET A 87 -4.53 30.51 -14.03
N ILE A 88 -3.69 29.76 -13.33
CA ILE A 88 -4.13 28.71 -12.39
C ILE A 88 -4.94 29.34 -11.24
N ALA A 89 -4.48 30.47 -10.69
CA ALA A 89 -5.19 31.18 -9.64
C ALA A 89 -6.58 31.67 -10.10
N GLU A 90 -6.70 32.23 -11.31
CA GLU A 90 -7.98 32.63 -11.88
C GLU A 90 -8.95 31.43 -12.02
N LEU A 91 -8.45 30.26 -12.43
CA LEU A 91 -9.25 29.04 -12.55
C LEU A 91 -9.68 28.49 -11.17
N LEU A 92 -8.79 28.54 -10.19
CA LEU A 92 -9.10 28.15 -8.81
C LEU A 92 -10.14 29.09 -8.20
N LEU A 93 -9.98 30.41 -8.40
CA LEU A 93 -10.93 31.43 -7.93
C LEU A 93 -12.29 31.33 -8.63
N ALA A 94 -12.30 30.94 -9.91
CA ALA A 94 -13.55 30.65 -10.61
C ALA A 94 -14.26 29.43 -10.02
N ARG A 95 -13.52 28.39 -9.65
CA ARG A 95 -14.13 27.19 -9.07
C ARG A 95 -14.61 27.41 -7.64
N CYS A 96 -13.80 28.09 -6.83
CA CYS A 96 -13.99 28.24 -5.39
C CYS A 96 -13.90 29.72 -4.98
N PRO A 97 -14.88 30.56 -5.40
CA PRO A 97 -14.81 32.01 -5.21
C PRO A 97 -14.88 32.43 -3.74
N ASP A 98 -15.53 31.63 -2.89
CA ASP A 98 -15.82 31.99 -1.49
C ASP A 98 -14.84 31.38 -0.49
N VAL A 99 -13.86 30.58 -0.96
CA VAL A 99 -12.89 29.90 -0.09
C VAL A 99 -11.66 30.78 0.18
N ASP A 100 -11.40 31.09 1.46
CA ASP A 100 -10.38 32.06 1.85
C ASP A 100 -8.95 31.69 1.44
N ILE A 101 -8.56 30.41 1.53
CA ILE A 101 -7.22 30.00 1.08
C ILE A 101 -7.01 30.25 -0.42
N VAL A 102 -8.09 30.17 -1.21
CA VAL A 102 -8.05 30.43 -2.66
C VAL A 102 -7.98 31.92 -2.92
N LYS A 103 -8.76 32.74 -2.19
CA LYS A 103 -8.69 34.21 -2.27
C LYS A 103 -7.30 34.73 -1.91
N ASN A 104 -6.75 34.27 -0.79
CA ASN A 104 -5.41 34.66 -0.31
C ASN A 104 -4.32 34.27 -1.31
N LEU A 105 -4.42 33.06 -1.90
CA LEU A 105 -3.49 32.62 -2.94
C LEU A 105 -3.62 33.48 -4.21
N ALA A 106 -4.84 33.83 -4.61
CA ALA A 106 -5.09 34.68 -5.77
C ALA A 106 -4.51 36.08 -5.56
N GLU A 107 -4.76 36.69 -4.40
CA GLU A 107 -4.20 37.99 -4.00
C GLU A 107 -2.66 37.95 -3.97
N PHE A 108 -2.08 36.93 -3.35
CA PHE A 108 -0.62 36.72 -3.34
C PHE A 108 -0.03 36.66 -4.77
N LEU A 109 -0.77 36.11 -5.73
CA LEU A 109 -0.38 36.04 -7.13
C LEU A 109 -0.79 37.27 -7.96
N GLY A 110 -1.40 38.28 -7.34
CA GLY A 110 -1.87 39.51 -7.99
C GLY A 110 -3.08 39.28 -8.90
N VAL A 111 -4.02 38.43 -8.46
CA VAL A 111 -5.29 38.12 -9.12
C VAL A 111 -6.44 38.53 -8.18
N ASN A 112 -7.13 39.62 -8.51
CA ASN A 112 -8.24 40.12 -7.69
C ASN A 112 -9.60 39.56 -8.14
N GLU A 113 -9.70 39.18 -9.41
CA GLU A 113 -10.93 38.76 -10.05
C GLU A 113 -10.65 37.74 -11.14
N THR A 114 -11.66 36.95 -11.47
CA THR A 114 -11.56 35.88 -12.47
C THR A 114 -12.40 36.21 -13.69
N ARG A 115 -11.85 35.95 -14.87
CA ARG A 115 -12.54 36.12 -16.16
C ARG A 115 -13.42 34.92 -16.51
N PHE A 116 -13.29 33.83 -15.76
CA PHE A 116 -14.04 32.60 -15.98
C PHE A 116 -15.36 32.62 -15.20
N LYS A 117 -16.35 31.87 -15.69
CA LYS A 117 -17.62 31.69 -15.00
C LYS A 117 -17.38 31.08 -13.62
N LYS A 118 -17.84 31.78 -12.58
CA LYS A 118 -17.79 31.28 -11.20
C LYS A 118 -18.67 30.04 -11.03
N MET A 119 -18.18 29.10 -10.23
CA MET A 119 -18.88 27.89 -9.82
C MET A 119 -19.19 27.98 -8.32
N ASP A 120 -20.18 27.20 -7.89
CA ASP A 120 -20.49 27.01 -6.49
C ASP A 120 -19.84 25.70 -6.02
N SER A 121 -18.59 25.78 -5.60
CA SER A 121 -17.82 24.65 -5.11
C SER A 121 -16.81 25.12 -4.07
N ASP A 122 -16.63 24.34 -3.02
CA ASP A 122 -15.62 24.55 -1.98
C ASP A 122 -14.37 23.66 -2.16
N CYS A 123 -14.45 22.66 -3.05
CA CYS A 123 -13.36 21.72 -3.33
C CYS A 123 -12.52 22.13 -4.54
N VAL A 124 -11.23 22.41 -4.31
CA VAL A 124 -10.24 22.72 -5.37
C VAL A 124 -9.67 21.49 -6.09
N LEU A 125 -10.17 20.28 -5.78
CA LEU A 125 -9.70 19.02 -6.37
C LEU A 125 -8.19 18.77 -6.19
N CYS A 126 -7.61 19.20 -5.07
CA CYS A 126 -6.18 19.01 -4.79
C CYS A 126 -5.80 17.54 -4.59
N GLY A 127 -6.77 16.68 -4.26
CA GLY A 127 -6.59 15.24 -4.08
C GLY A 127 -5.93 14.81 -2.77
N GLN A 128 -5.64 15.73 -1.85
CA GLN A 128 -5.03 15.37 -0.56
C GLN A 128 -5.90 14.37 0.22
N CYS A 129 -7.23 14.57 0.24
CA CYS A 129 -8.18 13.67 0.91
C CYS A 129 -8.20 12.26 0.31
N VAL A 130 -8.26 12.15 -1.03
CA VAL A 130 -8.20 10.87 -1.75
C VAL A 130 -6.90 10.15 -1.47
N ARG A 131 -5.79 10.87 -1.53
CA ARG A 131 -4.44 10.31 -1.35
C ARG A 131 -4.18 9.90 0.09
N VAL A 132 -4.60 10.67 1.09
CA VAL A 132 -4.47 10.24 2.49
C VAL A 132 -5.37 9.03 2.77
N CYS A 133 -6.56 8.95 2.18
CA CYS A 133 -7.44 7.79 2.36
C CYS A 133 -6.86 6.52 1.72
N ARG A 134 -6.31 6.63 0.50
CA ARG A 134 -5.76 5.50 -0.25
C ARG A 134 -4.35 5.11 0.18
N ASN A 135 -3.43 6.07 0.26
CA ASN A 135 -2.00 5.78 0.40
C ASN A 135 -1.55 5.77 1.86
N VAL A 136 -2.20 6.55 2.74
CA VAL A 136 -1.80 6.67 4.15
C VAL A 136 -2.67 5.78 5.04
N ALA A 137 -4.00 5.96 4.99
CA ALA A 137 -4.92 5.14 5.75
C ALA A 137 -5.08 3.73 5.17
N LYS A 138 -4.67 3.50 3.90
CA LYS A 138 -4.81 2.21 3.20
C LYS A 138 -6.26 1.70 3.16
N VAL A 139 -7.22 2.63 3.05
CA VAL A 139 -8.66 2.35 3.02
C VAL A 139 -9.22 2.55 1.61
N GLY A 140 -8.99 3.72 1.01
CA GLY A 140 -9.50 4.02 -0.33
C GLY A 140 -11.02 4.22 -0.45
N ALA A 141 -11.70 4.62 0.63
CA ALA A 141 -13.16 4.83 0.67
C ALA A 141 -13.67 5.98 -0.20
N ILE A 142 -12.80 6.91 -0.60
CA ILE A 142 -13.12 8.06 -1.45
C ILE A 142 -12.16 8.14 -2.63
N ASP A 143 -12.66 8.60 -3.78
CA ASP A 143 -11.88 8.87 -4.97
C ASP A 143 -12.46 10.05 -5.75
N PHE A 144 -11.80 10.40 -6.85
CA PHE A 144 -12.34 11.32 -7.84
C PHE A 144 -13.36 10.62 -8.74
N ILE A 145 -14.56 11.16 -8.79
CA ILE A 145 -15.64 10.72 -9.68
C ILE A 145 -15.69 11.65 -10.89
N ASN A 146 -16.15 11.12 -12.03
CA ASN A 146 -16.22 11.81 -13.31
C ASN A 146 -14.84 12.28 -13.84
N ARG A 147 -14.87 13.08 -14.91
CA ARG A 147 -13.70 13.63 -15.60
C ARG A 147 -13.92 15.09 -15.98
N GLY A 148 -12.83 15.80 -16.25
CA GLY A 148 -12.86 17.20 -16.70
C GLY A 148 -13.49 18.13 -15.67
N LYS A 149 -14.31 19.09 -16.14
CA LYS A 149 -14.94 20.11 -15.29
C LYS A 149 -15.97 19.56 -14.29
N ASN A 150 -16.57 18.41 -14.60
CA ASN A 150 -17.61 17.76 -13.77
C ASN A 150 -17.00 16.83 -12.70
N ARG A 151 -15.67 16.84 -12.53
CA ARG A 151 -14.97 16.03 -11.54
C ARG A 151 -15.26 16.54 -10.13
N TYR A 152 -15.51 15.61 -9.20
CA TYR A 152 -15.67 15.87 -7.77
C TYR A 152 -15.07 14.73 -6.95
N VAL A 153 -14.94 14.93 -5.64
CA VAL A 153 -14.51 13.87 -4.71
C VAL A 153 -15.75 13.25 -4.10
N GLY A 154 -15.86 11.93 -4.15
CA GLY A 154 -17.00 11.20 -3.61
C GLY A 154 -16.64 9.75 -3.30
N THR A 155 -17.65 8.99 -2.87
CA THR A 155 -17.59 7.54 -2.68
C THR A 155 -18.04 6.80 -3.95
N PRO A 156 -17.69 5.53 -4.12
CA PRO A 156 -18.23 4.73 -5.22
C PRO A 156 -19.76 4.83 -5.30
N PHE A 157 -20.27 5.22 -6.47
CA PHE A 157 -21.70 5.40 -6.75
C PHE A 157 -22.41 6.44 -5.86
N ASP A 158 -21.67 7.35 -5.22
CA ASP A 158 -22.20 8.29 -4.23
C ASP A 158 -22.92 7.63 -3.06
N LEU A 159 -22.60 6.36 -2.79
CA LEU A 159 -23.15 5.60 -1.66
C LEU A 159 -22.18 5.56 -0.50
N PRO A 160 -22.65 5.48 0.76
CA PRO A 160 -21.77 5.32 1.90
C PRO A 160 -20.87 4.08 1.77
N SER A 161 -19.56 4.26 1.94
CA SER A 161 -18.57 3.18 1.84
C SER A 161 -18.40 2.46 3.19
N ASP A 162 -18.58 1.15 3.19
CA ASP A 162 -18.29 0.26 4.34
C ASP A 162 -16.80 0.26 4.75
N ASP A 163 -15.91 0.57 3.81
CA ASP A 163 -14.47 0.60 4.05
C ASP A 163 -14.06 1.79 4.93
N CYS A 164 -14.85 2.87 4.95
CA CYS A 164 -14.51 4.06 5.70
C CYS A 164 -14.37 3.77 7.20
N ILE A 165 -13.14 3.84 7.71
CA ILE A 165 -12.86 3.60 9.13
C ILE A 165 -13.14 4.82 10.02
N GLY A 166 -13.62 5.94 9.48
CA GLY A 166 -13.91 7.15 10.26
C GLY A 166 -12.69 7.78 10.92
N CYS A 167 -11.50 7.66 10.32
CA CYS A 167 -10.27 8.19 10.89
C CYS A 167 -10.15 9.72 10.86
N GLY A 168 -10.91 10.41 10.00
CA GLY A 168 -10.90 11.87 9.89
C GLY A 168 -9.68 12.47 9.19
N SER A 169 -8.79 11.64 8.64
CA SER A 169 -7.59 12.13 7.96
C SER A 169 -7.90 12.99 6.73
N CYS A 170 -8.96 12.67 5.98
CA CYS A 170 -9.41 13.46 4.83
C CYS A 170 -9.89 14.86 5.21
N HIS A 171 -10.52 15.01 6.37
CA HIS A 171 -10.91 16.30 6.95
C HIS A 171 -9.67 17.11 7.35
N TYR A 172 -8.76 16.48 8.11
CA TYR A 172 -7.53 17.11 8.59
C TYR A 172 -6.66 17.69 7.46
N VAL A 173 -6.49 16.96 6.36
CA VAL A 173 -5.60 17.38 5.26
C VAL A 173 -6.28 18.30 4.24
N CYS A 174 -7.57 18.57 4.38
CA CYS A 174 -8.30 19.36 3.39
C CYS A 174 -7.93 20.85 3.53
N PRO A 175 -7.27 21.46 2.52
CA PRO A 175 -6.85 22.86 2.64
C PRO A 175 -8.02 23.85 2.57
N THR A 176 -9.17 23.42 2.04
CA THR A 176 -10.34 24.29 1.84
C THR A 176 -11.47 24.06 2.84
N GLY A 177 -11.36 23.03 3.69
CA GLY A 177 -12.45 22.64 4.59
C GLY A 177 -13.61 21.88 3.92
N SER A 178 -13.56 21.62 2.60
CA SER A 178 -14.64 20.90 1.87
C SER A 178 -14.92 19.48 2.37
N MET A 179 -13.98 18.85 3.08
CA MET A 179 -14.19 17.53 3.69
C MET A 179 -14.57 17.73 5.15
N ASN A 180 -15.76 17.29 5.57
CA ASN A 180 -16.24 17.43 6.95
C ASN A 180 -16.49 16.07 7.61
N MET A 181 -16.65 16.05 8.93
CA MET A 181 -17.00 14.84 9.69
C MET A 181 -18.52 14.59 9.74
N GLU A 182 -19.29 15.28 8.90
CA GLU A 182 -20.74 15.19 8.77
C GLU A 182 -21.17 14.49 7.48
N TYR A 183 -20.23 14.06 6.64
CA TYR A 183 -20.48 13.18 5.50
C TYR A 183 -21.20 11.90 5.96
N GLU A 184 -22.09 11.38 5.11
CA GLU A 184 -22.95 10.22 5.41
C GLU A 184 -22.18 9.00 5.95
N ASN A 185 -20.98 8.79 5.42
CA ASN A 185 -20.04 7.76 5.91
C ASN A 185 -19.82 7.85 7.42
N VAL A 186 -19.61 9.06 7.96
CA VAL A 186 -19.37 9.32 9.38
C VAL A 186 -20.68 9.29 10.18
N LEU A 187 -21.77 9.82 9.61
CA LEU A 187 -23.09 9.82 10.24
C LEU A 187 -23.59 8.41 10.55
N ARG A 188 -23.36 7.43 9.68
CA ARG A 188 -23.70 6.03 9.95
C ARG A 188 -23.06 5.53 11.25
N TRP A 189 -21.79 5.85 11.49
CA TRP A 189 -21.12 5.46 12.74
C TRP A 189 -21.68 6.20 13.95
N ARG A 190 -22.04 7.47 13.79
CA ARG A 190 -22.69 8.26 14.85
C ARG A 190 -24.04 7.69 15.27
N ASN A 191 -24.77 7.09 14.33
CA ASN A 191 -26.06 6.46 14.56
C ASN A 191 -25.97 5.06 15.20
N LEU A 192 -24.76 4.51 15.36
CA LEU A 192 -24.60 3.23 16.07
C LEU A 192 -24.85 3.39 17.58
N PRO A 193 -25.37 2.34 18.25
CA PRO A 193 -25.39 2.28 19.70
C PRO A 193 -24.02 2.56 20.32
N GLY A 194 -23.98 3.18 21.50
CA GLY A 194 -22.72 3.50 22.21
C GLY A 194 -21.76 2.31 22.34
N THR A 195 -22.30 1.12 22.54
CA THR A 195 -21.58 -0.16 22.65
C THR A 195 -20.95 -0.65 21.35
N LEU A 196 -21.23 -0.03 20.20
CA LEU A 196 -20.69 -0.38 18.88
C LEU A 196 -19.87 0.76 18.24
N ARG A 197 -19.89 1.98 18.81
CA ARG A 197 -19.10 3.14 18.35
C ARG A 197 -17.62 3.02 18.71
N LYS A 198 -16.86 2.16 18.01
CA LYS A 198 -15.42 1.97 18.26
C LYS A 198 -14.67 3.29 18.04
N CYS A 199 -13.80 3.69 18.97
CA CYS A 199 -12.98 4.90 18.87
C CYS A 199 -12.18 4.94 17.56
N ARG A 200 -11.95 6.13 16.97
CA ARG A 200 -11.14 6.27 15.74
C ARG A 200 -9.74 5.67 15.89
N TYR A 201 -9.10 5.83 17.04
CA TYR A 201 -7.80 5.22 17.32
C TYR A 201 -7.84 3.71 17.46
N MET A 202 -8.95 3.15 17.96
CA MET A 202 -9.14 1.70 17.99
C MET A 202 -9.26 1.17 16.56
N ARG A 203 -9.98 1.89 15.70
CA ARG A 203 -10.16 1.53 14.28
C ARG A 203 -8.89 1.70 13.46
N MET A 204 -8.07 2.69 13.79
CA MET A 204 -6.75 2.92 13.19
C MET A 204 -5.68 1.95 13.74
N GLY A 205 -5.99 1.14 14.76
CA GLY A 205 -5.07 0.15 15.33
C GLY A 205 -4.08 0.71 16.38
N PHE A 206 -4.26 1.93 16.87
CA PHE A 206 -3.42 2.53 17.91
C PHE A 206 -3.70 2.00 19.31
N ILE A 207 -4.94 1.59 19.57
CA ILE A 207 -5.39 1.11 20.89
C ILE A 207 -6.23 -0.15 20.71
N SER A 208 -6.11 -1.09 21.64
CA SER A 208 -6.77 -2.40 21.56
C SER A 208 -8.28 -2.31 21.76
N HIS A 209 -8.74 -1.48 22.71
CA HIS A 209 -10.15 -1.38 23.04
C HIS A 209 -10.51 0.00 23.59
N LYS A 210 -11.45 0.69 22.92
CA LYS A 210 -12.11 1.89 23.44
C LYS A 210 -13.38 2.19 22.63
N MET A 211 -14.50 2.33 23.33
CA MET A 211 -15.74 2.86 22.73
C MET A 211 -15.76 4.39 22.82
N CYS A 212 -16.34 5.03 21.83
CA CYS A 212 -16.40 6.48 21.70
C CYS A 212 -17.61 7.02 22.48
N PRO A 213 -17.42 7.76 23.58
CA PRO A 213 -18.51 8.43 24.27
C PRO A 213 -18.98 9.69 23.51
N ASN A 214 -18.08 10.32 22.74
CA ASN A 214 -18.28 11.68 22.20
C ASN A 214 -18.87 11.70 20.77
N ASN A 215 -19.51 10.63 20.30
CA ASN A 215 -20.13 10.60 18.97
C ASN A 215 -19.18 11.01 17.81
N TYR A 216 -17.91 10.60 17.87
CA TYR A 216 -16.86 11.03 16.93
C TYR A 216 -16.66 12.56 16.83
N GLN A 217 -17.08 13.32 17.84
CA GLN A 217 -16.68 14.71 18.05
C GLN A 217 -15.27 14.73 18.66
N CYS A 218 -14.29 14.32 17.86
CA CYS A 218 -12.90 14.15 18.27
C CYS A 218 -12.25 15.46 18.74
N TRP A 219 -12.68 16.60 18.18
CA TRP A 219 -12.23 17.94 18.57
C TRP A 219 -12.43 18.26 20.07
N ASN A 220 -13.34 17.57 20.78
CA ASN A 220 -13.55 17.70 22.22
C ASN A 220 -13.20 16.42 23.00
N CYS A 221 -12.21 15.65 22.53
CA CYS A 221 -11.82 14.39 23.17
C CYS A 221 -10.38 14.47 23.69
N GLU A 222 -10.19 14.28 25.00
CA GLU A 222 -8.86 14.34 25.64
C GLU A 222 -7.87 13.32 25.06
N LEU A 223 -8.35 12.11 24.73
CA LEU A 223 -7.50 11.11 24.06
C LEU A 223 -7.02 11.64 22.71
N ASP A 224 -7.89 12.36 22.01
CA ASP A 224 -7.60 12.90 20.69
C ASP A 224 -6.53 13.98 20.73
N GLN A 225 -6.75 14.95 21.61
CA GLN A 225 -5.79 16.01 21.89
C GLN A 225 -4.43 15.41 22.28
N ARG A 226 -4.41 14.44 23.20
CA ARG A 226 -3.17 13.76 23.61
C ARG A 226 -2.47 13.05 22.44
N MET A 227 -3.22 12.40 21.55
CA MET A 227 -2.64 11.70 20.40
C MET A 227 -2.08 12.68 19.38
N GLU A 228 -2.75 13.82 19.15
CA GLU A 228 -2.27 14.89 18.28
C GLU A 228 -1.01 15.57 18.86
N ASP A 229 -0.98 15.83 20.16
CA ASP A 229 0.19 16.40 20.85
C ASP A 229 1.42 15.48 20.73
N LEU A 230 1.22 14.17 20.86
CA LEU A 230 2.28 13.17 20.67
C LEU A 230 2.76 13.13 19.21
N ALA A 231 1.83 13.23 18.27
CA ALA A 231 2.11 13.14 16.84
C ALA A 231 2.68 14.41 16.22
N LYS A 232 2.36 15.58 16.79
CA LYS A 232 2.54 16.92 16.18
C LYS A 232 1.88 17.06 14.79
N THR A 233 1.01 16.12 14.43
CA THR A 233 0.23 16.03 13.18
C THR A 233 -0.91 15.04 13.39
N HIS A 234 -1.76 14.79 12.40
CA HIS A 234 -2.78 13.76 12.52
C HIS A 234 -2.15 12.38 12.79
N PRO A 235 -2.58 11.64 13.83
CA PRO A 235 -1.92 10.39 14.21
C PRO A 235 -1.87 9.32 13.13
N ILE A 236 -2.72 9.36 12.10
CA ILE A 236 -2.60 8.46 10.94
C ILE A 236 -1.20 8.49 10.30
N PHE A 237 -0.48 9.63 10.38
CA PHE A 237 0.89 9.75 9.88
C PHE A 237 1.92 9.18 10.86
N MET A 238 1.57 9.00 12.14
CA MET A 238 2.36 8.23 13.13
C MET A 238 2.19 6.73 13.01
N LEU A 239 1.18 6.24 12.27
CA LEU A 239 1.33 4.96 11.63
C LEU A 239 2.50 5.18 10.68
N LYS A 240 3.74 5.10 11.21
CA LYS A 240 4.92 4.88 10.41
C LYS A 240 4.42 3.86 9.42
N HIS A 241 4.45 4.21 8.14
CA HIS A 241 4.37 3.22 7.10
C HIS A 241 5.38 2.19 7.56
N SER A 242 4.92 1.11 8.23
CA SER A 242 5.66 -0.12 8.25
C SER A 242 6.04 -0.26 6.80
N ARG A 243 7.31 -0.54 6.53
CA ARG A 243 7.90 -0.84 5.23
C ARG A 243 7.16 -1.98 4.52
N SER A 244 5.85 -1.84 4.40
CA SER A 244 4.83 -2.86 4.19
C SER A 244 4.44 -2.92 2.71
N GLU A 245 5.11 -2.12 1.90
CA GLU A 245 5.07 -2.21 0.45
C GLU A 245 6.49 -2.14 -0.15
N GLU A 246 7.55 -2.22 0.66
CA GLU A 246 8.89 -2.54 0.12
C GLU A 246 8.83 -3.98 -0.38
N LYS A 247 8.64 -4.13 -1.70
CA LYS A 247 8.98 -5.34 -2.41
C LYS A 247 10.48 -5.32 -2.65
N GLU A 248 11.13 -6.43 -2.37
CA GLU A 248 12.53 -6.63 -2.74
C GLU A 248 12.64 -7.90 -3.57
N THR A 249 13.60 -7.91 -4.49
CA THR A 249 13.90 -9.08 -5.31
C THR A 249 15.21 -9.69 -4.83
N ILE A 250 15.18 -10.98 -4.50
CA ILE A 250 16.35 -11.76 -4.11
C ILE A 250 16.67 -12.74 -5.23
N GLY A 251 17.68 -12.41 -6.04
CA GLY A 251 17.87 -13.04 -7.35
C GLY A 251 16.72 -12.63 -8.27
N HIS A 252 15.74 -13.50 -8.43
CA HIS A 252 14.51 -13.25 -9.17
C HIS A 252 13.24 -13.52 -8.36
N PHE A 253 13.34 -13.88 -7.08
CA PHE A 253 12.19 -14.13 -6.21
C PHE A 253 11.76 -12.85 -5.48
N GLU A 254 10.47 -12.57 -5.48
CA GLU A 254 9.88 -11.42 -4.78
C GLU A 254 9.57 -11.75 -3.32
N ILE A 255 9.98 -10.87 -2.40
CA ILE A 255 9.60 -10.89 -0.99
C ILE A 255 8.93 -9.57 -0.57
N ARG A 256 7.97 -9.65 0.35
CA ARG A 256 7.22 -8.52 0.92
C ARG A 256 7.48 -8.42 2.41
N PHE A 257 7.86 -7.24 2.90
CA PHE A 257 8.17 -7.06 4.32
C PHE A 257 6.95 -6.80 5.22
N ASP A 258 5.73 -6.84 4.68
CA ASP A 258 4.46 -6.67 5.41
C ASP A 258 3.87 -7.95 6.01
N ARG A 259 4.56 -9.07 5.81
CA ARG A 259 4.10 -10.40 6.18
C ARG A 259 5.24 -11.19 6.78
N PHE A 260 4.84 -12.28 7.41
CA PHE A 260 5.73 -13.28 7.93
C PHE A 260 5.88 -14.43 6.93
N TYR A 261 6.96 -15.18 7.03
CA TYR A 261 7.26 -16.32 6.17
C TYR A 261 7.59 -17.54 6.99
N HIS A 262 7.20 -18.71 6.50
CA HIS A 262 7.63 -19.99 7.03
C HIS A 262 8.56 -20.66 6.03
N GLU A 263 9.50 -21.47 6.53
CA GLU A 263 10.46 -22.19 5.68
C GLU A 263 9.78 -23.21 4.74
N GLY A 264 8.53 -23.57 4.99
CA GLY A 264 7.70 -24.33 4.06
C GLY A 264 7.05 -23.48 2.95
N HIS A 265 7.58 -22.28 2.68
CA HIS A 265 7.13 -21.38 1.61
C HIS A 265 5.66 -20.90 1.70
N VAL A 266 5.14 -20.84 2.93
CA VAL A 266 3.84 -20.24 3.24
C VAL A 266 4.08 -18.88 3.89
N TRP A 267 3.44 -17.83 3.36
CA TRP A 267 3.45 -16.52 4.01
C TRP A 267 2.22 -16.34 4.90
N VAL A 268 2.36 -15.53 5.95
CA VAL A 268 1.31 -15.22 6.91
C VAL A 268 1.15 -13.70 7.08
N LYS A 269 -0.05 -13.17 6.85
CA LYS A 269 -0.38 -11.75 7.10
C LYS A 269 -1.42 -11.64 8.19
N ARG A 270 -1.09 -10.88 9.23
CA ARG A 270 -2.00 -10.63 10.35
C ARG A 270 -3.02 -9.54 9.99
N ILE A 271 -4.30 -9.84 10.14
CA ILE A 271 -5.41 -8.90 9.90
C ILE A 271 -6.43 -9.07 11.03
N ASN A 272 -6.62 -8.03 11.84
CA ASN A 272 -7.61 -8.00 12.94
C ASN A 272 -7.52 -9.20 13.91
N GLY A 273 -6.30 -9.68 14.19
CA GLY A 273 -6.07 -10.85 15.06
C GLY A 273 -6.12 -12.20 14.34
N LEU A 274 -6.65 -12.23 13.12
CA LEU A 274 -6.65 -13.40 12.24
C LEU A 274 -5.37 -13.47 11.42
N MET A 275 -5.04 -14.66 10.94
CA MET A 275 -3.88 -14.93 10.11
C MET A 275 -4.33 -15.34 8.71
N ARG A 276 -4.04 -14.55 7.69
CA ARG A 276 -4.21 -14.95 6.28
C ARG A 276 -2.97 -15.67 5.78
N LEU A 277 -3.15 -16.77 5.08
CA LEU A 277 -2.09 -17.60 4.55
C LEU A 277 -2.14 -17.66 3.01
N GLY A 278 -0.97 -17.81 2.38
CA GLY A 278 -0.84 -18.02 0.94
C GLY A 278 0.56 -18.55 0.59
N ILE A 279 0.78 -18.82 -0.70
CA ILE A 279 2.09 -19.26 -1.19
C ILE A 279 2.99 -18.07 -1.52
N ASP A 280 4.28 -18.21 -1.33
CA ASP A 280 5.26 -17.20 -1.73
C ASP A 280 5.63 -17.28 -3.23
N ASP A 281 6.43 -16.31 -3.67
CA ASP A 281 6.88 -16.22 -5.05
C ASP A 281 7.82 -17.37 -5.45
N PHE A 282 8.54 -17.97 -4.49
CA PHE A 282 9.36 -19.16 -4.72
C PHE A 282 8.51 -20.35 -5.18
N THR A 283 7.43 -20.62 -4.46
CA THR A 283 6.46 -21.67 -4.81
C THR A 283 5.86 -21.43 -6.20
N ARG A 284 5.43 -20.20 -6.45
CA ARG A 284 4.82 -19.77 -7.71
C ARG A 284 5.74 -19.97 -8.90
N GLN A 285 7.02 -19.61 -8.79
CA GLN A 285 7.96 -19.74 -9.90
C GLN A 285 8.39 -21.19 -10.17
N ILE A 286 8.46 -22.02 -9.14
CA ILE A 286 8.82 -23.44 -9.29
C ILE A 286 7.66 -24.25 -9.89
N LEU A 287 6.45 -24.08 -9.37
CA LEU A 287 5.27 -24.81 -9.87
C LEU A 287 4.75 -24.24 -11.20
N GLY A 288 4.80 -22.91 -11.34
CA GLY A 288 4.17 -22.18 -12.44
C GLY A 288 2.69 -21.87 -12.16
N THR A 289 1.89 -21.84 -13.21
CA THR A 289 0.46 -21.51 -13.10
C THR A 289 -0.29 -22.63 -12.37
N VAL A 290 -0.96 -22.26 -11.28
CA VAL A 290 -1.84 -23.16 -10.53
C VAL A 290 -3.14 -23.34 -11.33
N SER A 291 -3.49 -24.59 -11.61
CA SER A 291 -4.72 -24.96 -12.34
C SER A 291 -5.84 -25.41 -11.41
N ASP A 292 -5.49 -26.04 -10.28
CA ASP A 292 -6.46 -26.61 -9.33
C ASP A 292 -5.83 -26.73 -7.94
N MET A 293 -6.65 -26.95 -6.90
CA MET A 293 -6.20 -27.13 -5.51
C MET A 293 -7.08 -28.13 -4.75
N ARG A 294 -6.55 -28.63 -3.63
CA ARG A 294 -7.35 -29.27 -2.59
C ARG A 294 -7.18 -28.53 -1.27
N LEU A 295 -8.30 -28.20 -0.64
CA LEU A 295 -8.36 -27.38 0.56
C LEU A 295 -9.07 -28.14 1.69
N PRO A 296 -8.77 -27.82 2.96
CA PRO A 296 -9.50 -28.32 4.12
C PRO A 296 -10.83 -27.59 4.27
N PHE A 297 -11.75 -28.11 5.08
CA PHE A 297 -13.00 -27.40 5.40
C PHE A 297 -12.79 -26.26 6.39
N ILE A 298 -13.71 -25.29 6.35
CA ILE A 298 -13.92 -24.33 7.42
C ILE A 298 -14.17 -25.10 8.73
N ASP A 299 -13.77 -24.51 9.85
CA ASP A 299 -13.77 -25.06 11.20
C ASP A 299 -12.76 -26.18 11.50
N THR A 300 -11.99 -26.63 10.50
CA THR A 300 -10.88 -27.56 10.72
C THR A 300 -9.85 -26.94 11.68
N VAL A 301 -9.46 -27.68 12.71
CA VAL A 301 -8.39 -27.30 13.63
C VAL A 301 -7.08 -27.89 13.13
N LEU A 302 -6.08 -27.02 12.98
CA LEU A 302 -4.74 -27.36 12.52
C LEU A 302 -3.76 -27.33 13.69
N GLU A 303 -2.84 -28.29 13.72
CA GLU A 303 -1.59 -28.19 14.46
C GLU A 303 -0.45 -27.71 13.53
N PRO A 304 0.64 -27.13 14.06
CA PRO A 304 1.82 -26.82 13.26
C PRO A 304 2.32 -28.08 12.53
N GLU A 305 2.72 -27.92 11.27
CA GLU A 305 3.16 -29.00 10.35
C GLU A 305 2.06 -29.96 9.88
N ASP A 306 0.78 -29.72 10.20
CA ASP A 306 -0.32 -30.44 9.57
C ASP A 306 -0.41 -30.12 8.08
N THR A 307 -1.03 -31.01 7.31
CA THR A 307 -1.32 -30.75 5.90
C THR A 307 -2.27 -29.55 5.78
N LEU A 308 -1.83 -28.51 5.06
CA LEU A 308 -2.57 -27.25 4.95
C LEU A 308 -3.42 -27.21 3.68
N PHE A 309 -2.83 -27.47 2.52
CA PHE A 309 -3.50 -27.60 1.22
C PHE A 309 -2.57 -28.26 0.20
N GLU A 310 -3.16 -28.73 -0.90
CA GLU A 310 -2.43 -29.27 -2.06
C GLU A 310 -2.69 -28.37 -3.27
N ILE A 311 -1.66 -28.03 -4.04
CA ILE A 311 -1.77 -27.24 -5.27
C ILE A 311 -1.32 -28.06 -6.48
N PHE A 312 -2.05 -27.90 -7.58
CA PHE A 312 -1.82 -28.58 -8.85
C PHE A 312 -1.46 -27.55 -9.91
N GLY A 313 -0.38 -27.78 -10.65
CA GLY A 313 0.04 -26.91 -11.74
C GLY A 313 1.08 -27.60 -12.60
N ASN A 314 1.04 -27.38 -13.90
CA ASN A 314 2.05 -27.89 -14.83
C ASN A 314 2.33 -29.41 -14.70
N GLU A 315 1.27 -30.22 -14.56
CA GLU A 315 1.34 -31.69 -14.38
C GLU A 315 2.03 -32.15 -13.09
N ARG A 316 2.23 -31.23 -12.14
CA ARG A 316 2.86 -31.48 -10.84
C ARG A 316 1.94 -31.09 -9.70
N THR A 317 2.26 -31.64 -8.53
CA THR A 317 1.58 -31.34 -7.28
C THR A 317 2.57 -30.93 -6.21
N LEU A 318 2.16 -30.03 -5.34
CA LEU A 318 2.87 -29.66 -4.11
C LEU A 318 1.92 -29.70 -2.93
N LEU A 319 2.35 -30.42 -1.89
CA LEU A 319 1.68 -30.42 -0.60
C LEU A 319 2.34 -29.37 0.30
N MET A 320 1.53 -28.48 0.87
CA MET A 320 1.95 -27.40 1.75
C MET A 320 1.49 -27.68 3.18
N TYR A 321 2.26 -27.20 4.16
CA TYR A 321 2.06 -27.51 5.57
C TYR A 321 1.77 -26.26 6.40
N ALA A 322 1.02 -26.45 7.48
CA ALA A 322 0.55 -25.38 8.34
C ALA A 322 1.75 -24.75 9.10
N PRO A 323 2.01 -23.44 8.93
CA PRO A 323 3.11 -22.78 9.63
C PRO A 323 2.82 -22.51 11.10
N LEU A 324 1.56 -22.64 11.52
CA LEU A 324 1.08 -22.39 12.87
C LEU A 324 -0.22 -23.16 13.12
N GLY A 325 -0.49 -23.47 14.39
CA GLY A 325 -1.72 -24.10 14.82
C GLY A 325 -2.87 -23.10 14.99
N GLY A 326 -4.07 -23.49 14.60
CA GLY A 326 -5.24 -22.61 14.60
C GLY A 326 -6.47 -23.23 13.96
N LYS A 327 -7.62 -22.58 14.13
CA LYS A 327 -8.88 -22.99 13.51
C LYS A 327 -9.08 -22.25 12.18
N ILE A 328 -9.41 -22.97 11.12
CA ILE A 328 -9.73 -22.35 9.82
C ILE A 328 -11.10 -21.69 9.92
N ILE A 329 -11.17 -20.42 9.55
CA ILE A 329 -12.39 -19.62 9.67
C ILE A 329 -12.95 -19.24 8.30
N ASN A 330 -12.08 -19.14 7.30
CA ASN A 330 -12.48 -18.73 5.97
C ASN A 330 -11.51 -19.26 4.90
N ILE A 331 -12.04 -19.49 3.70
CA ILE A 331 -11.30 -19.80 2.48
C ILE A 331 -11.56 -18.65 1.51
N ASN A 332 -10.57 -18.26 0.72
CA ASN A 332 -10.75 -17.18 -0.24
C ASN A 332 -11.74 -17.60 -1.35
N PRO A 333 -12.89 -16.92 -1.51
CA PRO A 333 -13.86 -17.30 -2.54
C PRO A 333 -13.29 -17.10 -3.95
N ASP A 334 -12.44 -16.10 -4.16
CA ASP A 334 -11.88 -15.79 -5.49
C ASP A 334 -11.07 -16.96 -6.07
N ILE A 335 -10.43 -17.77 -5.23
CA ILE A 335 -9.62 -18.92 -5.69
C ILE A 335 -10.47 -20.16 -5.96
N LEU A 336 -11.69 -20.22 -5.44
CA LEU A 336 -12.63 -21.30 -5.75
C LEU A 336 -13.12 -21.16 -7.19
N ASP A 337 -13.39 -19.93 -7.62
CA ASP A 337 -13.74 -19.62 -9.01
C ASP A 337 -12.53 -19.65 -9.94
N ASN A 338 -11.38 -19.15 -9.47
CA ASN A 338 -10.17 -19.02 -10.27
C ASN A 338 -8.90 -19.37 -9.48
N PRO A 339 -8.51 -20.67 -9.44
CA PRO A 339 -7.33 -21.13 -8.71
C PRO A 339 -6.02 -20.48 -9.16
N SER A 340 -5.94 -20.04 -10.41
CA SER A 340 -4.73 -19.42 -10.98
C SER A 340 -4.33 -18.12 -10.27
N LEU A 341 -5.27 -17.45 -9.57
CA LEU A 341 -5.00 -16.25 -8.79
C LEU A 341 -3.90 -16.45 -7.74
N VAL A 342 -3.81 -17.66 -7.17
CA VAL A 342 -2.76 -18.04 -6.21
C VAL A 342 -1.36 -17.86 -6.82
N SER A 343 -1.23 -18.05 -8.14
CA SER A 343 0.03 -17.90 -8.88
C SER A 343 0.15 -16.60 -9.70
N MET A 344 -0.95 -15.90 -9.96
CA MET A 344 -0.92 -14.61 -10.68
C MET A 344 -0.70 -13.43 -9.75
N ALA A 345 -1.25 -13.50 -8.53
CA ALA A 345 -1.23 -12.41 -7.55
C ALA A 345 -1.07 -12.97 -6.12
N PRO A 346 -0.01 -13.74 -5.83
CA PRO A 346 0.17 -14.50 -4.58
C PRO A 346 0.14 -13.62 -3.33
N TYR A 347 0.55 -12.36 -3.44
CA TYR A 347 0.66 -11.43 -2.31
C TYR A 347 -0.52 -10.47 -2.18
N GLU A 348 -1.39 -10.42 -3.19
CA GLU A 348 -2.56 -9.54 -3.27
C GLU A 348 -3.86 -10.36 -3.12
N ARG A 349 -4.50 -10.72 -4.25
CA ARG A 349 -5.80 -11.42 -4.26
C ARG A 349 -5.68 -12.94 -4.17
N GLY A 350 -4.48 -13.50 -4.33
CA GLY A 350 -4.20 -14.94 -4.30
C GLY A 350 -3.94 -15.53 -2.93
N TRP A 351 -4.44 -14.91 -1.85
CA TRP A 351 -4.43 -15.55 -0.52
C TRP A 351 -5.37 -16.76 -0.53
N ILE A 352 -5.13 -17.76 0.33
CA ILE A 352 -5.83 -19.05 0.26
C ILE A 352 -6.82 -19.21 1.40
N LEU A 353 -6.37 -19.07 2.65
CA LEU A 353 -7.18 -19.34 3.82
C LEU A 353 -6.89 -18.37 4.97
N THR A 354 -7.84 -18.25 5.88
CA THR A 354 -7.73 -17.47 7.12
C THR A 354 -7.84 -18.38 8.33
N VAL A 355 -6.91 -18.24 9.26
CA VAL A 355 -6.79 -19.04 10.48
C VAL A 355 -6.92 -18.15 11.71
N GLU A 356 -7.70 -18.60 12.68
CA GLU A 356 -7.71 -18.08 14.04
C GLU A 356 -6.63 -18.82 14.85
N PRO A 357 -5.54 -18.13 15.26
CA PRO A 357 -4.45 -18.80 15.96
C PRO A 357 -4.87 -19.22 17.37
N LEU A 358 -4.51 -20.45 17.77
CA LEU A 358 -4.73 -20.93 19.15
C LEU A 358 -3.73 -20.32 20.14
N ASP A 359 -2.49 -20.01 19.69
CA ASP A 359 -1.41 -19.43 20.48
C ASP A 359 -0.58 -18.44 19.63
N ILE A 360 -0.84 -17.15 19.80
CA ILE A 360 -0.18 -16.07 19.06
C ILE A 360 1.33 -15.96 19.39
N PRO A 361 1.76 -15.97 20.67
CA PRO A 361 3.18 -15.98 21.01
C PRO A 361 3.98 -17.13 20.39
N ARG A 362 3.42 -18.35 20.37
CA ARG A 362 4.06 -19.50 19.72
C ARG A 362 4.15 -19.32 18.21
N ALA A 363 3.04 -18.96 17.56
CA ALA A 363 3.00 -18.73 16.12
C ALA A 363 4.04 -17.69 15.66
N SER A 364 4.24 -16.63 16.46
CA SER A 364 5.19 -15.55 16.12
C SER A 364 6.66 -15.99 16.19
N ARG A 365 7.01 -17.04 16.94
CA ARG A 365 8.40 -17.53 17.09
C ARG A 365 8.84 -18.46 15.96
N GLU A 366 7.90 -19.16 15.33
CA GLU A 366 8.18 -20.10 14.24
C GLU A 366 8.25 -19.40 12.87
N LEU A 367 7.85 -18.12 12.83
CA LEU A 367 7.72 -17.31 11.63
C LEU A 367 8.90 -16.34 11.45
N LEU A 368 9.41 -16.25 10.23
CA LEU A 368 10.46 -15.34 9.79
C LEU A 368 9.86 -13.98 9.39
N SER A 369 10.59 -12.89 9.62
CA SER A 369 10.16 -11.54 9.19
C SER A 369 11.35 -10.63 8.95
N GLY A 370 11.15 -9.58 8.16
CA GLY A 370 12.20 -8.57 7.93
C GLY A 370 13.50 -9.18 7.39
N ARG A 371 14.62 -8.94 8.08
CA ARG A 371 15.94 -9.43 7.67
C ARG A 371 16.06 -10.95 7.69
N SER A 372 15.45 -11.64 8.66
CA SER A 372 15.57 -13.10 8.75
C SER A 372 14.88 -13.80 7.59
N ALA A 373 13.71 -13.31 7.17
CA ALA A 373 13.01 -13.82 5.98
C ALA A 373 13.83 -13.59 4.70
N LYS A 374 14.46 -12.43 4.58
CA LYS A 374 15.35 -12.11 3.45
C LYS A 374 16.57 -13.04 3.39
N GLU A 375 17.26 -13.21 4.52
CA GLU A 375 18.44 -14.09 4.60
C GLU A 375 18.08 -15.55 4.30
N TRP A 376 16.97 -16.03 4.84
CA TRP A 376 16.43 -17.36 4.53
C TRP A 376 16.16 -17.53 3.04
N LEU A 377 15.37 -16.65 2.41
CA LEU A 377 15.01 -16.78 1.00
C LEU A 377 16.25 -16.70 0.09
N LYS A 378 17.25 -15.89 0.49
CA LYS A 378 18.54 -15.85 -0.22
C LYS A 378 19.28 -17.18 -0.16
N LEU A 379 19.39 -17.78 1.02
CA LEU A 379 20.04 -19.08 1.21
C LEU A 379 19.27 -20.20 0.48
N GLU A 380 17.94 -20.20 0.59
CA GLU A 380 17.08 -21.18 -0.07
C GLU A 380 17.19 -21.08 -1.59
N SER A 381 17.22 -19.85 -2.13
CA SER A 381 17.45 -19.60 -3.55
C SER A 381 18.82 -20.14 -4.00
N HIS A 382 19.91 -19.84 -3.30
CA HIS A 382 21.24 -20.37 -3.67
C HIS A 382 21.27 -21.91 -3.66
N LYS A 383 20.73 -22.51 -2.60
CA LYS A 383 20.62 -23.97 -2.45
C LYS A 383 19.80 -24.60 -3.57
N PHE A 384 18.71 -23.96 -4.02
CA PHE A 384 17.90 -24.43 -5.14
C PHE A 384 18.68 -24.46 -6.46
N HIS A 385 19.38 -23.36 -6.79
CA HIS A 385 20.15 -23.29 -8.04
C HIS A 385 21.29 -24.32 -8.08
N GLU A 386 22.02 -24.48 -6.98
CA GLU A 386 23.06 -25.50 -6.86
C GLU A 386 22.49 -26.92 -7.01
N PHE A 387 21.35 -27.19 -6.37
CA PHE A 387 20.67 -28.47 -6.45
C PHE A 387 20.24 -28.80 -7.88
N ILE A 388 19.61 -27.86 -8.60
CA ILE A 388 19.16 -28.09 -9.97
C ILE A 388 20.34 -28.31 -10.93
N LYS A 389 21.40 -27.53 -10.79
CA LYS A 389 22.63 -27.71 -11.58
C LYS A 389 23.20 -29.11 -11.40
N LYS A 390 23.24 -29.61 -10.16
CA LYS A 390 23.74 -30.95 -9.84
C LYS A 390 22.86 -32.08 -10.39
N GLU A 391 21.54 -31.94 -10.30
CA GLU A 391 20.60 -33.02 -10.63
C GLU A 391 20.23 -33.08 -12.12
N THR A 392 20.20 -31.94 -12.81
CA THR A 392 19.76 -31.84 -14.22
C THR A 392 20.87 -31.49 -15.20
N GLY A 393 22.04 -31.07 -14.70
CA GLY A 393 23.13 -30.53 -15.53
C GLY A 393 22.81 -29.17 -16.17
N THR A 394 21.60 -28.62 -15.95
CA THR A 394 21.16 -27.36 -16.53
C THR A 394 21.54 -26.21 -15.59
N ASP A 395 22.22 -25.20 -16.12
CA ASP A 395 22.58 -24.00 -15.38
C ASP A 395 21.41 -23.00 -15.45
N LEU A 396 20.73 -22.79 -14.32
CA LEU A 396 19.75 -21.72 -14.16
C LEU A 396 20.47 -20.52 -13.53
N PRO A 397 20.60 -19.37 -14.22
CA PRO A 397 21.26 -18.20 -13.64
C PRO A 397 20.42 -17.61 -12.50
N PHE A 398 21.08 -17.29 -11.38
CA PHE A 398 20.44 -16.76 -10.17
C PHE A 398 19.60 -15.50 -10.42
N ASP A 399 20.04 -14.64 -11.33
CA ASP A 399 19.39 -13.36 -11.65
C ASP A 399 18.32 -13.46 -12.74
N LYS A 400 18.03 -14.67 -13.27
CA LYS A 400 17.03 -14.87 -14.32
C LYS A 400 15.81 -15.63 -13.78
N PRO A 401 14.58 -15.25 -14.17
CA PRO A 401 13.38 -15.98 -13.78
C PRO A 401 13.44 -17.45 -14.19
N ILE A 402 12.88 -18.32 -13.36
CA ILE A 402 12.68 -19.73 -13.69
C ILE A 402 11.73 -19.83 -14.90
N PRO A 403 12.01 -20.70 -15.89
CA PRO A 403 11.09 -20.93 -17.01
C PRO A 403 9.70 -21.33 -16.53
N LYS A 404 8.64 -20.76 -17.13
CA LYS A 404 7.24 -21.00 -16.69
C LYS A 404 6.81 -22.47 -16.70
N ASP A 405 7.42 -23.29 -17.56
CA ASP A 405 7.16 -24.73 -17.68
C ASP A 405 8.21 -25.59 -16.95
N PHE A 406 9.01 -25.02 -16.05
CA PHE A 406 10.07 -25.71 -15.33
C PHE A 406 9.58 -27.02 -14.68
N ALA A 407 8.44 -26.97 -13.99
CA ALA A 407 7.79 -28.14 -13.39
C ALA A 407 7.52 -29.30 -14.39
N LYS A 408 7.20 -28.99 -15.66
CA LYS A 408 7.02 -30.01 -16.70
C LYS A 408 8.35 -30.60 -17.17
N THR A 409 9.37 -29.76 -17.29
CA THR A 409 10.69 -30.17 -17.84
C THR A 409 11.50 -31.06 -16.91
N VAL A 410 11.23 -31.03 -15.60
CA VAL A 410 11.99 -31.77 -14.60
C VAL A 410 11.45 -33.20 -14.46
N SER A 411 12.33 -34.20 -14.27
CA SER A 411 11.92 -35.61 -14.11
C SER A 411 11.01 -35.82 -12.87
N LYS A 412 10.20 -36.89 -12.87
CA LYS A 412 9.36 -37.24 -11.70
C LYS A 412 10.18 -37.54 -10.44
N ASP A 413 11.38 -38.08 -10.57
CA ASP A 413 12.25 -38.35 -9.42
C ASP A 413 12.84 -37.05 -8.85
N THR A 414 13.36 -36.20 -9.73
CA THR A 414 13.89 -34.88 -9.35
C THR A 414 12.81 -34.02 -8.70
N TRP A 415 11.57 -34.04 -9.22
CA TRP A 415 10.45 -33.32 -8.59
C TRP A 415 10.16 -33.78 -7.16
N LYS A 416 10.19 -35.10 -6.89
CA LYS A 416 10.02 -35.64 -5.54
C LYS A 416 11.14 -35.16 -4.60
N LYS A 417 12.38 -35.06 -5.09
CA LYS A 417 13.49 -34.51 -4.32
C LYS A 417 13.29 -33.02 -4.03
N ILE A 418 12.84 -32.23 -5.00
CA ILE A 418 12.52 -30.80 -4.79
C ILE A 418 11.48 -30.65 -3.68
N HIS A 419 10.35 -31.36 -3.80
CA HIS A 419 9.28 -31.31 -2.79
C HIS A 419 9.82 -31.67 -1.40
N LYS A 420 10.62 -32.73 -1.30
CA LYS A 420 11.20 -33.19 -0.03
C LYS A 420 12.23 -32.24 0.58
N ILE A 421 13.02 -31.53 -0.22
CA ILE A 421 14.15 -30.71 0.27
C ILE A 421 13.72 -29.28 0.61
N PHE A 422 12.76 -28.74 -0.16
CA PHE A 422 12.40 -27.32 -0.09
C PHE A 422 11.03 -27.08 0.58
N PHE A 423 10.13 -28.07 0.60
CA PHE A 423 8.77 -27.86 1.12
C PHE A 423 8.43 -28.74 2.33
N ILE A 424 9.18 -29.81 2.61
CA ILE A 424 8.96 -30.71 3.74
C ILE A 424 10.05 -30.52 4.80
N ARG A 425 9.66 -30.09 6.01
CA ARG A 425 10.60 -29.81 7.10
C ARG A 425 10.74 -30.96 8.11
N LYS A 426 9.62 -31.57 8.53
CA LYS A 426 9.62 -32.71 9.48
C LYS A 426 8.61 -33.80 9.08
N LYS A 427 9.01 -35.07 9.22
CA LYS A 427 8.13 -36.23 9.02
C LYS A 427 7.17 -36.41 10.20
N LYS A 428 6.03 -35.72 10.21
CA LYS A 428 4.87 -36.11 11.02
C LYS A 428 3.58 -36.04 10.19
N LYS A 429 2.59 -36.81 10.64
CA LYS A 429 1.73 -37.67 9.80
C LYS A 429 0.24 -37.45 10.05
N ASN A 430 -0.17 -36.23 10.40
CA ASN A 430 -1.60 -35.89 10.47
C ASN A 430 -2.04 -35.34 9.11
N ASN A 431 -2.71 -36.22 8.36
CA ASN A 431 -3.35 -35.85 7.11
C ASN A 431 -4.71 -35.26 7.45
N VAL A 432 -4.75 -33.93 7.59
CA VAL A 432 -6.01 -33.19 7.47
C VAL A 432 -6.64 -33.58 6.14
N LYS A 433 -7.94 -33.92 6.17
CA LYS A 433 -8.65 -34.33 4.96
C LYS A 433 -8.81 -33.11 4.06
N LEU A 434 -8.29 -33.22 2.84
CA LEU A 434 -8.42 -32.19 1.81
C LEU A 434 -9.48 -32.60 0.78
N PHE A 435 -10.19 -31.62 0.26
CA PHE A 435 -11.29 -31.76 -0.70
C PHE A 435 -10.96 -30.94 -1.95
N ARG A 436 -11.43 -31.36 -3.12
CA ARG A 436 -11.27 -30.53 -4.32
C ARG A 436 -12.09 -29.27 -4.17
N ILE A 437 -11.70 -28.21 -4.87
CA ILE A 437 -12.43 -26.93 -4.86
C ILE A 437 -13.92 -27.11 -5.16
N GLU A 438 -14.25 -27.99 -6.11
CA GLU A 438 -15.63 -28.33 -6.51
C GLU A 438 -16.48 -28.96 -5.39
N ASP A 439 -15.83 -29.58 -4.39
CA ASP A 439 -16.48 -30.27 -3.26
C ASP A 439 -16.66 -29.36 -2.03
N ILE A 440 -16.23 -28.08 -2.13
CA ILE A 440 -16.31 -27.13 -1.02
C ILE A 440 -17.63 -26.36 -1.14
N PRO A 441 -18.49 -26.42 -0.10
CA PRO A 441 -19.84 -25.85 -0.12
C PRO A 441 -19.88 -24.32 -0.10
#